data_AF-A0AAD8YPE1-F1
#
_entry.id   AF-A0AAD8YPE1-F1
#
_cell.length_a   1.000
_cell.length_b   1.000
_cell.length_c   1.000
_cell.angle_alpha   90.00
_cell.angle_beta   90.00
_cell.angle_gamma   90.00
#
_symmetry.space_group_name_H-M   'P 1'
#
loop_
_entity.id
_entity.type
_entity.pdbx_description
1 polymer ?
#
loop_
_entity_poly.entity_id
_entity_poly.type
_entity_poly.pdbx_seq_one_letter_code
_entity_poly.pdbx_strand_id
1 'polypeptide(L)'
;HKKKKVTPEWDGETGVGKKKRKTDRKEKNVVKEEGTHHPVPTKKWTREQVEASKALKIKKQEEEEQQRWRWWEEDKYEDGIKWKFLEHKGPYFPPKYQPLPHDVKLYYDGKPVKLGLAAEEVALFFAQMLDHEYTTKEVFRNNFFRDWRKVSGDATPHWCGMYMSYALGAERSLQTLKEANQKIMDEYGYCLLDHHRERVGNFKIEPPGLFRGRGEHPKQGMLKRRIQPEDVVINCSWDSRFPEPPAGHRWKEVRHDNTVTWLASWTENVQGSFKYVMLSAISKLKGERDWEKYELARRLKSRVDDIRLQYQNDLKSKQMVTRQRAVALYFIDKLALRAGNEKEEGETADTVGCCSLRVEHITLHDALDGEKCVVEFDFLGKDSIRYYNKVPVSKRVFKNLKLFKESKQEGDDLFDRLNTAMLNKHLSSLMPGLTAKVFRTYNASITLQEQLRELSTTSDNMAEKLLSYNRANRAVAVLCNHQRAPPKTFEKSMANLQTKIESCKEKLALAKRELKQTKEEAKGSSDSKLLTTVEKKKKAVQRSAEQLLRMEVQATDREENKQIALSTSKLNYLDPRITVAWCKNMEVPLDKVYNKSLRAKFAWAVEMAELDFEF
;
A
#
# COMPACT_ATOMS: atom_id res chain seq x y z
N HIS A 1 -52.67 -41.36 -23.99
CA HIS A 1 -52.97 -42.34 -25.06
C HIS A 1 -51.78 -42.51 -26.01
N LYS A 2 -51.74 -43.61 -26.80
CA LYS A 2 -50.99 -43.86 -28.07
C LYS A 2 -49.57 -43.25 -28.18
N LYS A 3 -48.48 -44.04 -28.09
CA LYS A 3 -47.90 -44.92 -29.16
C LYS A 3 -47.81 -44.21 -30.53
N LYS A 4 -46.64 -44.03 -31.16
CA LYS A 4 -45.79 -45.11 -31.74
C LYS A 4 -44.34 -44.68 -32.02
N LYS A 5 -43.38 -45.62 -31.86
CA LYS A 5 -42.21 -45.74 -32.75
C LYS A 5 -42.62 -46.45 -34.05
N VAL A 6 -41.91 -46.24 -35.16
CA VAL A 6 -41.70 -47.25 -36.21
C VAL A 6 -40.28 -47.14 -36.76
N THR A 7 -39.60 -48.28 -36.85
CA THR A 7 -38.40 -48.57 -37.65
C THR A 7 -38.62 -49.94 -38.30
N PRO A 8 -38.18 -50.14 -39.55
CA PRO A 8 -37.59 -51.40 -40.02
C PRO A 8 -36.07 -51.20 -40.28
N GLU A 9 -35.14 -52.17 -40.25
CA GLU A 9 -35.12 -53.59 -40.70
C GLU A 9 -35.05 -53.75 -42.23
N TRP A 10 -34.22 -54.61 -42.86
CA TRP A 10 -32.98 -55.36 -42.49
C TRP A 10 -31.91 -55.09 -43.61
N ASP A 11 -30.77 -55.77 -43.86
CA ASP A 11 -30.09 -56.99 -43.38
C ASP A 11 -28.54 -56.84 -43.62
N GLY A 12 -27.61 -57.83 -43.66
CA GLY A 12 -27.69 -59.31 -43.70
C GLY A 12 -26.34 -60.05 -43.76
N GLU A 13 -26.28 -61.16 -44.52
CA GLU A 13 -25.32 -62.28 -44.36
C GLU A 13 -23.86 -62.15 -44.86
N THR A 14 -23.03 -62.92 -44.14
CA THR A 14 -21.67 -63.49 -44.35
C THR A 14 -20.99 -63.59 -45.73
N GLY A 15 -19.64 -63.60 -45.74
CA GLY A 15 -18.89 -64.68 -46.45
C GLY A 15 -17.68 -64.36 -47.37
N VAL A 16 -16.47 -64.25 -46.80
CA VAL A 16 -15.14 -64.63 -47.39
C VAL A 16 -14.80 -64.26 -48.86
N GLY A 17 -13.79 -63.41 -49.08
CA GLY A 17 -13.18 -63.24 -50.44
C GLY A 17 -11.96 -62.30 -50.55
N LYS A 18 -10.73 -62.82 -50.42
CA LYS A 18 -9.48 -62.03 -50.40
C LYS A 18 -9.21 -61.18 -51.67
N LYS A 19 -8.96 -59.86 -51.51
CA LYS A 19 -7.93 -59.12 -52.26
C LYS A 19 -7.34 -57.98 -51.40
N LYS A 20 -6.01 -57.77 -51.48
CA LYS A 20 -5.26 -56.89 -50.56
C LYS A 20 -5.53 -55.40 -50.82
N ARG A 21 -6.00 -54.67 -49.81
CA ARG A 21 -5.68 -53.25 -49.57
C ARG A 21 -5.62 -53.00 -48.06
N LYS A 22 -4.43 -52.66 -47.54
CA LYS A 22 -4.26 -52.20 -46.15
C LYS A 22 -4.56 -50.71 -46.09
N THR A 23 -5.43 -50.30 -45.17
CA THR A 23 -5.51 -48.92 -44.69
C THR A 23 -4.67 -48.81 -43.42
N ASP A 24 -3.53 -48.12 -43.51
CA ASP A 24 -2.75 -47.67 -42.36
C ASP A 24 -2.83 -46.13 -42.30
N ARG A 25 -2.94 -45.57 -41.08
CA ARG A 25 -3.54 -44.25 -40.83
C ARG A 25 -2.48 -43.17 -40.53
N LYS A 26 -2.15 -42.29 -41.49
CA LYS A 26 -1.26 -41.13 -41.27
C LYS A 26 -1.55 -39.87 -42.11
N GLU A 27 -1.54 -38.74 -41.41
CA GLU A 27 -0.99 -37.40 -41.76
C GLU A 27 -1.02 -36.86 -43.22
N LYS A 28 -1.78 -35.77 -43.44
CA LYS A 28 -1.35 -34.46 -44.03
C LYS A 28 -2.55 -33.49 -44.01
N ASN A 29 -2.43 -32.29 -43.43
CA ASN A 29 -1.85 -31.04 -43.97
C ASN A 29 -2.61 -30.41 -45.15
N VAL A 30 -3.40 -29.37 -44.84
CA VAL A 30 -3.77 -28.23 -45.73
C VAL A 30 -3.67 -26.98 -44.84
N VAL A 31 -2.51 -26.31 -44.84
CA VAL A 31 -2.19 -25.08 -45.60
C VAL A 31 -3.00 -23.84 -45.16
N LYS A 32 -2.26 -22.82 -44.69
CA LYS A 32 -2.60 -21.40 -44.73
C LYS A 32 -1.31 -20.61 -45.01
N GLU A 33 -1.18 -20.07 -46.21
CA GLU A 33 -0.20 -19.06 -46.55
C GLU A 33 -0.65 -17.72 -45.95
N GLU A 34 0.18 -17.07 -45.13
CA GLU A 34 1.15 -16.04 -45.52
C GLU A 34 0.53 -14.72 -46.01
N GLY A 35 0.34 -13.80 -45.07
CA GLY A 35 0.38 -12.35 -45.29
C GLY A 35 1.55 -11.78 -44.50
N THR A 36 2.40 -10.97 -45.13
CA THR A 36 3.76 -10.71 -44.65
C THR A 36 3.87 -9.67 -43.52
N HIS A 37 4.07 -10.14 -42.29
CA HIS A 37 4.61 -9.32 -41.21
C HIS A 37 6.11 -9.58 -41.04
N HIS A 38 6.96 -8.72 -41.61
CA HIS A 38 8.38 -8.71 -41.28
C HIS A 38 8.58 -8.32 -39.80
N PRO A 39 9.23 -9.14 -38.96
CA PRO A 39 9.56 -8.75 -37.60
C PRO A 39 10.67 -7.71 -37.65
N VAL A 40 10.35 -6.45 -37.32
CA VAL A 40 11.35 -5.37 -37.17
C VAL A 40 12.40 -5.84 -36.14
N PRO A 41 13.69 -5.91 -36.49
CA PRO A 41 14.69 -6.49 -35.61
C PRO A 41 14.90 -5.58 -34.40
N THR A 42 14.43 -6.00 -33.23
CA THR A 42 14.77 -5.37 -31.95
C THR A 42 16.28 -5.51 -31.74
N LYS A 43 17.01 -4.46 -32.08
CA LYS A 43 18.47 -4.36 -32.07
C LYS A 43 19.01 -4.89 -30.74
N LYS A 44 19.66 -6.07 -30.74
CA LYS A 44 20.31 -6.61 -29.54
C LYS A 44 21.49 -5.69 -29.19
N TRP A 45 21.45 -5.09 -28.01
CA TRP A 45 22.52 -4.21 -27.54
C TRP A 45 23.78 -5.06 -27.30
N THR A 46 24.96 -4.55 -27.69
CA THR A 46 26.22 -5.22 -27.37
C THR A 46 26.48 -5.20 -25.86
N ARG A 47 27.39 -6.04 -25.40
CA ARG A 47 27.79 -6.05 -24.00
C ARG A 47 28.33 -4.68 -23.56
N GLU A 48 29.14 -4.02 -24.40
CA GLU A 48 29.64 -2.67 -24.11
C GLU A 48 28.51 -1.64 -24.06
N GLN A 49 27.51 -1.71 -24.95
CA GLN A 49 26.35 -0.81 -24.91
C GLN A 49 25.53 -0.96 -23.62
N VAL A 50 25.40 -2.18 -23.11
CA VAL A 50 24.74 -2.45 -21.82
C VAL A 50 25.60 -1.97 -20.64
N GLU A 51 26.92 -2.10 -20.71
CA GLU A 51 27.85 -1.68 -19.66
C GLU A 51 28.02 -0.13 -19.63
N ALA A 52 28.13 0.52 -20.78
CA ALA A 52 28.12 1.99 -20.92
C ALA A 52 26.78 2.61 -20.45
N SER A 53 25.65 1.98 -20.77
CA SER A 53 24.32 2.41 -20.29
C SER A 53 24.18 2.30 -18.77
N LYS A 54 24.77 1.26 -18.15
CA LYS A 54 24.90 1.17 -16.69
C LYS A 54 25.80 2.27 -16.14
N ALA A 55 26.97 2.51 -16.72
CA ALA A 55 27.91 3.53 -16.27
C ALA A 55 27.30 4.94 -16.32
N LEU A 56 26.67 5.32 -17.43
CA LEU A 56 25.95 6.60 -17.56
C LEU A 56 24.83 6.75 -16.51
N LYS A 57 24.12 5.66 -16.21
CA LYS A 57 23.06 5.62 -15.19
C LYS A 57 23.60 5.60 -13.75
N ILE A 58 24.84 5.17 -13.53
CA ILE A 58 25.55 5.30 -12.25
C ILE A 58 25.99 6.75 -12.08
N LYS A 59 26.72 7.31 -13.05
CA LYS A 59 27.17 8.72 -13.03
C LYS A 59 26.03 9.70 -12.81
N LYS A 60 24.90 9.55 -13.52
CA LYS A 60 23.72 10.39 -13.30
C LYS A 60 23.12 10.23 -11.89
N GLN A 61 23.24 9.06 -11.26
CA GLN A 61 22.79 8.88 -9.87
C GLN A 61 23.76 9.48 -8.85
N GLU A 62 25.06 9.46 -9.13
CA GLU A 62 26.08 10.15 -8.34
C GLU A 62 25.90 11.69 -8.45
N GLU A 63 25.60 12.19 -9.65
CA GLU A 63 25.21 13.60 -9.88
C GLU A 63 23.88 13.96 -9.19
N GLU A 64 22.84 13.11 -9.28
CA GLU A 64 21.57 13.26 -8.53
C GLU A 64 21.77 13.22 -6.99
N GLU A 65 22.84 12.59 -6.51
CA GLU A 65 23.14 12.42 -5.08
C GLU A 65 24.06 13.53 -4.54
N GLN A 66 25.02 14.02 -5.34
CA GLN A 66 25.82 15.21 -5.02
C GLN A 66 25.00 16.51 -5.07
N GLN A 67 23.98 16.58 -5.95
CA GLN A 67 23.04 17.70 -6.01
C GLN A 67 21.87 17.57 -5.01
N ARG A 68 21.87 16.55 -4.14
CA ARG A 68 20.83 16.40 -3.11
C ARG A 68 21.00 17.49 -2.04
N TRP A 69 19.95 18.29 -1.87
CA TRP A 69 19.86 19.25 -0.78
C TRP A 69 19.89 18.55 0.58
N ARG A 70 20.95 18.82 1.35
CA ARG A 70 21.15 18.31 2.71
C ARG A 70 20.50 19.21 3.75
N TRP A 71 19.18 19.38 3.65
CA TRP A 71 18.40 20.24 4.54
C TRP A 71 18.51 19.91 6.05
N TRP A 72 19.04 18.74 6.41
CA TRP A 72 19.31 18.33 7.79
C TRP A 72 20.64 18.86 8.34
N GLU A 73 21.49 19.47 7.51
CA GLU A 73 22.71 20.19 7.90
C GLU A 73 22.46 21.71 8.05
N GLU A 74 21.21 22.17 7.84
CA GLU A 74 20.83 23.59 7.88
C GLU A 74 20.17 24.00 9.20
N ASP A 75 20.25 25.30 9.51
CA ASP A 75 19.48 25.91 10.59
C ASP A 75 17.96 25.79 10.36
N LYS A 76 17.22 25.67 11.46
CA LYS A 76 15.75 25.65 11.44
C LYS A 76 15.18 27.03 11.15
N TYR A 77 14.04 27.06 10.47
CA TYR A 77 13.21 28.26 10.40
C TYR A 77 12.58 28.60 11.75
N GLU A 78 12.28 29.89 11.92
CA GLU A 78 11.48 30.42 13.03
C GLU A 78 10.13 29.71 13.12
N ASP A 79 9.61 29.55 14.34
CA ASP A 79 8.37 28.83 14.58
C ASP A 79 7.20 29.48 13.83
N GLY A 80 6.43 28.64 13.13
CA GLY A 80 5.39 29.06 12.19
C GLY A 80 5.84 29.11 10.72
N ILE A 81 6.96 29.74 10.38
CA ILE A 81 7.44 29.91 8.99
C ILE A 81 7.80 28.55 8.36
N LYS A 82 7.46 28.33 7.09
CA LYS A 82 7.75 27.09 6.36
C LYS A 82 8.59 27.26 5.10
N TRP A 83 8.72 28.49 4.59
CA TRP A 83 9.58 28.84 3.46
C TRP A 83 9.72 30.36 3.37
N LYS A 84 10.73 30.81 2.63
CA LYS A 84 10.98 32.19 2.25
C LYS A 84 10.65 32.41 0.76
N PHE A 85 11.03 31.46 -0.10
CA PHE A 85 10.70 31.49 -1.53
C PHE A 85 9.95 30.23 -2.00
N LEU A 86 8.87 30.40 -2.78
CA LEU A 86 8.12 29.31 -3.40
C LEU A 86 7.63 29.70 -4.80
N GLU A 87 8.16 29.05 -5.85
CA GLU A 87 7.68 29.15 -7.24
C GLU A 87 7.30 27.77 -7.82
N HIS A 88 6.24 27.69 -8.62
CA HIS A 88 5.87 26.46 -9.33
C HIS A 88 4.99 26.72 -10.56
N LYS A 89 4.80 25.73 -11.44
CA LYS A 89 3.87 25.81 -12.59
C LYS A 89 2.40 25.51 -12.28
N GLY A 90 2.06 25.29 -11.01
CA GLY A 90 0.69 25.01 -10.58
C GLY A 90 0.28 23.55 -10.83
N PRO A 91 -1.01 23.22 -10.73
CA PRO A 91 -1.49 21.86 -10.89
C PRO A 91 -1.76 21.49 -12.36
N TYR A 92 -1.42 20.26 -12.74
CA TYR A 92 -1.75 19.69 -14.05
C TYR A 92 -3.19 19.14 -14.08
N PHE A 93 -4.02 19.67 -14.97
CA PHE A 93 -5.42 19.27 -15.13
C PHE A 93 -5.58 17.95 -15.91
N PRO A 94 -6.54 17.09 -15.54
CA PRO A 94 -6.86 15.90 -16.33
C PRO A 94 -7.39 16.30 -17.73
N PRO A 95 -6.99 15.59 -18.81
CA PRO A 95 -7.47 15.89 -20.17
C PRO A 95 -9.00 16.01 -20.26
N LYS A 96 -9.48 16.90 -21.13
CA LYS A 96 -10.92 17.03 -21.44
C LYS A 96 -11.46 15.68 -21.97
N TYR A 97 -12.75 15.45 -21.72
CA TYR A 97 -13.42 14.23 -22.19
C TYR A 97 -13.30 14.07 -23.71
N GLN A 98 -13.11 12.83 -24.17
CA GLN A 98 -13.14 12.48 -25.59
C GLN A 98 -14.43 11.66 -25.81
N PRO A 99 -15.38 12.12 -26.64
CA PRO A 99 -16.66 11.43 -26.88
C PRO A 99 -16.48 10.00 -27.40
N LEU A 100 -17.52 9.19 -27.23
CA LEU A 100 -17.52 7.81 -27.73
C LEU A 100 -17.49 7.75 -29.28
N PRO A 101 -16.77 6.78 -29.88
CA PRO A 101 -16.87 6.48 -31.31
C PRO A 101 -18.31 6.17 -31.75
N HIS A 102 -18.70 6.55 -32.96
CA HIS A 102 -20.09 6.45 -33.45
C HIS A 102 -20.65 5.02 -33.57
N ASP A 103 -19.77 4.02 -33.61
CA ASP A 103 -20.07 2.59 -33.55
C ASP A 103 -20.36 2.11 -32.11
N VAL A 104 -19.80 2.76 -31.08
CA VAL A 104 -20.03 2.44 -29.67
C VAL A 104 -21.35 3.07 -29.21
N LYS A 105 -22.41 2.24 -29.20
CA LYS A 105 -23.77 2.68 -28.82
C LYS A 105 -24.12 2.30 -27.39
N LEU A 106 -24.78 3.23 -26.71
CA LEU A 106 -25.41 3.01 -25.42
C LEU A 106 -26.87 2.59 -25.62
N TYR A 107 -27.28 1.49 -24.99
CA TYR A 107 -28.63 0.95 -25.12
C TYR A 107 -29.43 1.13 -23.84
N TYR A 108 -30.73 1.37 -23.99
CA TYR A 108 -31.75 1.32 -22.92
C TYR A 108 -33.02 0.69 -23.48
N ASP A 109 -33.63 -0.26 -22.75
CA ASP A 109 -34.84 -0.96 -23.19
C ASP A 109 -34.69 -1.53 -24.63
N GLY A 110 -33.51 -2.11 -24.91
CA GLY A 110 -33.12 -2.62 -26.23
C GLY A 110 -32.86 -1.56 -27.32
N LYS A 111 -33.19 -0.29 -27.08
CA LYS A 111 -33.10 0.81 -28.05
C LYS A 111 -31.79 1.60 -27.88
N PRO A 112 -31.13 2.03 -28.96
CA PRO A 112 -29.95 2.89 -28.86
C PRO A 112 -30.35 4.31 -28.44
N VAL A 113 -29.64 4.89 -27.47
CA VAL A 113 -29.84 6.24 -26.95
C VAL A 113 -28.57 7.06 -27.12
N LYS A 114 -28.70 8.29 -27.64
CA LYS A 114 -27.61 9.26 -27.71
C LYS A 114 -27.68 10.19 -26.51
N LEU A 115 -26.62 10.22 -25.70
CA LEU A 115 -26.51 11.10 -24.53
C LEU A 115 -25.87 12.45 -24.89
N GLY A 116 -26.05 13.44 -24.02
CA GLY A 116 -25.18 14.63 -23.99
C GLY A 116 -23.81 14.28 -23.41
N LEU A 117 -22.75 14.96 -23.84
CA LEU A 117 -21.35 14.57 -23.54
C LEU A 117 -21.04 14.42 -22.04
N ALA A 118 -21.64 15.23 -21.18
CA ALA A 118 -21.45 15.13 -19.72
C ALA A 118 -22.13 13.87 -19.14
N ALA A 119 -23.31 13.50 -19.66
CA ALA A 119 -24.00 12.26 -19.29
C ALA A 119 -23.29 11.02 -19.85
N GLU A 120 -22.64 11.15 -21.02
CA GLU A 120 -21.82 10.12 -21.66
C GLU A 120 -20.53 9.85 -20.85
N GLU A 121 -19.80 10.90 -20.42
CA GLU A 121 -18.62 10.78 -19.53
C GLU A 121 -18.99 10.06 -18.21
N VAL A 122 -20.13 10.42 -17.61
CA VAL A 122 -20.58 9.81 -16.35
C VAL A 122 -21.06 8.37 -16.53
N ALA A 123 -21.77 8.04 -17.61
CA ALA A 123 -22.15 6.66 -17.91
C ALA A 123 -20.93 5.76 -18.17
N LEU A 124 -19.89 6.30 -18.83
CA LEU A 124 -18.64 5.58 -19.08
C LEU A 124 -17.92 5.17 -17.79
N PHE A 125 -17.95 6.01 -16.73
CA PHE A 125 -17.34 5.65 -15.44
C PHE A 125 -17.98 4.41 -14.79
N PHE A 126 -19.30 4.22 -14.95
CA PHE A 126 -19.98 3.02 -14.46
C PHE A 126 -19.73 1.82 -15.39
N ALA A 127 -19.74 2.02 -16.71
CA ALA A 127 -19.43 0.98 -17.69
C ALA A 127 -18.02 0.38 -17.49
N GLN A 128 -17.03 1.22 -17.19
CA GLN A 128 -15.65 0.81 -16.84
C GLN A 128 -15.53 0.06 -15.50
N MET A 129 -16.62 -0.08 -14.74
CA MET A 129 -16.67 -0.75 -13.44
C MET A 129 -17.62 -1.95 -13.39
N LEU A 130 -18.21 -2.40 -14.50
CA LEU A 130 -19.19 -3.50 -14.52
C LEU A 130 -18.63 -4.81 -13.91
N ASP A 131 -17.37 -5.15 -14.18
CA ASP A 131 -16.70 -6.33 -13.60
C ASP A 131 -16.26 -6.15 -12.13
N HIS A 132 -16.55 -5.00 -11.52
CA HIS A 132 -16.15 -4.69 -10.15
C HIS A 132 -17.35 -4.71 -9.19
N GLU A 133 -17.20 -5.48 -8.11
CA GLU A 133 -18.01 -5.57 -6.88
C GLU A 133 -18.69 -4.28 -6.37
N TYR A 134 -18.21 -3.08 -6.71
CA TYR A 134 -18.95 -1.85 -6.40
C TYR A 134 -20.29 -1.74 -7.17
N THR A 135 -20.38 -2.20 -8.41
CA THR A 135 -21.60 -2.05 -9.24
C THR A 135 -22.74 -3.01 -8.87
N THR A 136 -22.46 -4.02 -8.03
CA THR A 136 -23.47 -4.89 -7.41
C THR A 136 -24.02 -4.31 -6.10
N LYS A 137 -23.27 -3.47 -5.39
CA LYS A 137 -23.72 -2.82 -4.14
C LYS A 137 -24.85 -1.83 -4.38
N GLU A 138 -25.94 -1.96 -3.64
CA GLU A 138 -27.13 -1.13 -3.82
C GLU A 138 -26.85 0.36 -3.56
N VAL A 139 -26.16 0.70 -2.46
CA VAL A 139 -25.77 2.08 -2.13
C VAL A 139 -24.96 2.74 -3.26
N PHE A 140 -24.04 1.99 -3.88
CA PHE A 140 -23.24 2.48 -5.00
C PHE A 140 -24.10 2.80 -6.23
N ARG A 141 -25.02 1.89 -6.56
CA ARG A 141 -25.98 2.04 -7.66
C ARG A 141 -26.90 3.24 -7.42
N ASN A 142 -27.51 3.34 -6.23
CA ASN A 142 -28.48 4.37 -5.89
C ASN A 142 -27.84 5.78 -5.90
N ASN A 143 -26.64 5.94 -5.33
CA ASN A 143 -25.88 7.20 -5.42
C ASN A 143 -25.50 7.54 -6.86
N PHE A 144 -25.02 6.57 -7.64
CA PHE A 144 -24.68 6.78 -9.05
C PHE A 144 -25.90 7.28 -9.85
N PHE A 145 -27.06 6.62 -9.74
CA PHE A 145 -28.26 7.03 -10.48
C PHE A 145 -28.79 8.40 -10.05
N ARG A 146 -28.77 8.70 -8.75
CA ARG A 146 -29.14 10.02 -8.24
C ARG A 146 -28.25 11.14 -8.81
N ASP A 147 -26.94 10.89 -8.92
CA ASP A 147 -26.01 11.92 -9.37
C ASP A 147 -25.86 11.98 -10.90
N TRP A 148 -26.05 10.87 -11.62
CA TRP A 148 -26.14 10.83 -13.09
C TRP A 148 -27.40 11.55 -13.60
N ARG A 149 -28.56 11.40 -12.93
CA ARG A 149 -29.79 12.16 -13.25
C ARG A 149 -29.56 13.68 -13.29
N LYS A 150 -28.77 14.20 -12.35
CA LYS A 150 -28.44 15.64 -12.27
C LYS A 150 -27.57 16.15 -13.43
N VAL A 151 -26.96 15.23 -14.21
CA VAL A 151 -26.09 15.54 -15.36
C VAL A 151 -26.82 15.25 -16.68
N SER A 152 -27.73 14.28 -16.69
CA SER A 152 -28.54 13.88 -17.83
C SER A 152 -29.84 14.68 -18.01
N GLY A 153 -30.34 15.31 -16.94
CA GLY A 153 -31.65 15.99 -16.94
C GLY A 153 -32.83 14.99 -16.89
N ASP A 154 -34.04 15.50 -17.16
CA ASP A 154 -35.28 14.72 -17.00
C ASP A 154 -35.37 13.49 -17.95
N ALA A 155 -34.58 13.47 -19.03
CA ALA A 155 -34.52 12.38 -19.99
C ALA A 155 -33.74 11.13 -19.51
N THR A 156 -33.62 10.91 -18.19
CA THR A 156 -32.73 9.86 -17.63
C THR A 156 -33.39 8.48 -17.58
N PRO A 157 -32.83 7.44 -18.23
CA PRO A 157 -33.37 6.08 -18.18
C PRO A 157 -33.11 5.35 -16.85
N HIS A 158 -33.94 4.35 -16.54
CA HIS A 158 -33.68 3.40 -15.44
C HIS A 158 -32.74 2.26 -15.92
N TRP A 159 -31.56 2.08 -15.33
CA TRP A 159 -30.52 1.16 -15.82
C TRP A 159 -30.90 -0.33 -15.92
N CYS A 160 -32.09 -0.75 -15.45
CA CYS A 160 -32.61 -2.08 -15.69
C CYS A 160 -32.90 -2.29 -17.20
N GLY A 161 -31.89 -2.78 -17.94
CA GLY A 161 -31.90 -2.88 -19.40
C GLY A 161 -30.79 -2.08 -20.11
N MET A 162 -29.86 -1.46 -19.38
CA MET A 162 -28.71 -0.79 -19.97
C MET A 162 -27.50 -1.72 -20.13
N TYR A 163 -27.05 -1.87 -21.37
CA TYR A 163 -25.87 -2.65 -21.75
C TYR A 163 -24.94 -1.81 -22.64
N MET A 164 -23.64 -1.91 -22.39
CA MET A 164 -22.59 -1.30 -23.20
C MET A 164 -21.76 -2.41 -23.85
N SER A 165 -21.87 -2.56 -25.17
CA SER A 165 -20.99 -3.43 -25.96
C SER A 165 -19.60 -2.78 -26.11
N TYR A 166 -18.78 -2.81 -25.05
CA TYR A 166 -17.57 -2.02 -24.95
C TYR A 166 -16.29 -2.86 -25.10
N ALA A 167 -15.66 -2.81 -26.28
CA ALA A 167 -14.30 -3.30 -26.49
C ALA A 167 -13.30 -2.14 -26.38
N LEU A 168 -12.43 -2.15 -25.36
CA LEU A 168 -11.39 -1.12 -25.16
C LEU A 168 -10.19 -1.31 -26.10
N GLY A 169 -10.42 -1.18 -27.40
CA GLY A 169 -9.40 -1.22 -28.46
C GLY A 169 -8.72 0.13 -28.68
N ALA A 170 -7.70 0.45 -27.88
CA ALA A 170 -6.93 1.70 -28.04
C ALA A 170 -5.42 1.50 -27.75
N GLU A 171 -4.71 0.84 -28.67
CA GLU A 171 -3.25 0.66 -28.61
C GLU A 171 -2.48 1.98 -28.87
N ARG A 172 -2.54 2.92 -27.93
CA ARG A 172 -1.55 4.01 -27.88
C ARG A 172 -0.20 3.41 -27.50
N SER A 173 0.80 3.57 -28.37
CA SER A 173 2.16 3.08 -28.14
C SER A 173 2.66 3.43 -26.73
N LEU A 174 3.10 2.40 -25.99
CA LEU A 174 3.62 2.54 -24.64
C LEU A 174 4.83 3.50 -24.56
N GLN A 175 5.49 3.77 -25.68
CA GLN A 175 6.62 4.69 -25.75
C GLN A 175 6.18 6.17 -25.81
N THR A 176 5.24 6.53 -26.69
CA THR A 176 4.76 7.91 -26.80
C THR A 176 4.02 8.35 -25.53
N LEU A 177 3.34 7.41 -24.85
CA LEU A 177 2.71 7.67 -23.55
C LEU A 177 3.73 7.97 -22.44
N LYS A 178 4.93 7.36 -22.47
CA LYS A 178 6.01 7.70 -21.52
C LYS A 178 6.57 9.08 -21.78
N GLU A 179 6.86 9.40 -23.04
CA GLU A 179 7.45 10.69 -23.44
C GLU A 179 6.52 11.86 -23.11
N ALA A 180 5.22 11.72 -23.37
CA ALA A 180 4.22 12.70 -22.94
C ALA A 180 4.17 12.85 -21.41
N ASN A 181 4.21 11.75 -20.66
CA ASN A 181 4.24 11.79 -19.19
C ASN A 181 5.54 12.39 -18.63
N GLN A 182 6.67 12.23 -19.33
CA GLN A 182 7.95 12.79 -18.93
C GLN A 182 7.94 14.32 -19.09
N LYS A 183 7.53 14.85 -20.25
CA LYS A 183 7.36 16.29 -20.46
C LYS A 183 6.47 16.93 -19.38
N ILE A 184 5.32 16.30 -19.09
CA ILE A 184 4.41 16.72 -18.01
C ILE A 184 5.07 16.68 -16.61
N MET A 185 6.02 15.77 -16.37
CA MET A 185 6.77 15.70 -15.11
C MET A 185 7.92 16.72 -15.05
N ASP A 186 8.53 17.07 -16.17
CA ASP A 186 9.61 18.05 -16.23
C ASP A 186 9.07 19.48 -16.05
N GLU A 187 7.84 19.75 -16.55
CA GLU A 187 7.13 21.02 -16.46
C GLU A 187 6.40 21.24 -15.11
N TYR A 188 5.59 20.26 -14.65
CA TYR A 188 4.76 20.40 -13.44
C TYR A 188 5.24 19.58 -12.23
N GLY A 189 6.20 18.67 -12.41
CA GLY A 189 6.64 17.75 -11.36
C GLY A 189 7.61 18.34 -10.34
N TYR A 190 7.98 19.61 -10.48
CA TYR A 190 8.97 20.29 -9.66
C TYR A 190 8.55 21.73 -9.35
N CYS A 191 9.12 22.27 -8.27
CA CYS A 191 8.99 23.66 -7.83
C CYS A 191 10.37 24.19 -7.45
N LEU A 192 10.49 25.50 -7.26
CA LEU A 192 11.59 26.11 -6.55
C LEU A 192 11.12 26.40 -5.12
N LEU A 193 11.78 25.81 -4.12
CA LEU A 193 11.55 26.07 -2.70
C LEU A 193 12.87 26.60 -2.12
N ASP A 194 12.87 27.83 -1.63
CA ASP A 194 14.06 28.47 -1.03
C ASP A 194 15.30 28.39 -1.96
N HIS A 195 15.05 28.58 -3.27
CA HIS A 195 15.99 28.42 -4.38
C HIS A 195 16.48 26.99 -4.70
N HIS A 196 16.05 25.97 -3.94
CA HIS A 196 16.30 24.56 -4.24
C HIS A 196 15.20 23.96 -5.14
N ARG A 197 15.59 23.14 -6.12
CA ARG A 197 14.66 22.50 -7.08
C ARG A 197 14.01 21.25 -6.49
N GLU A 198 12.92 21.45 -5.76
CA GLU A 198 12.19 20.41 -5.06
C GLU A 198 11.16 19.68 -5.93
N ARG A 199 10.85 18.42 -5.57
CA ARG A 199 9.91 17.59 -6.35
C ARG A 199 8.49 17.71 -5.79
N VAL A 200 7.50 17.97 -6.65
CA VAL A 200 6.08 17.98 -6.28
C VAL A 200 5.53 16.56 -6.23
N GLY A 201 4.81 16.20 -5.17
CA GLY A 201 4.36 14.84 -4.91
C GLY A 201 3.13 14.42 -5.73
N ASN A 202 2.15 15.30 -5.84
CA ASN A 202 0.84 15.00 -6.45
C ASN A 202 0.30 16.17 -7.30
N PHE A 203 1.15 16.71 -8.18
CA PHE A 203 0.83 17.85 -9.05
C PHE A 203 -0.33 17.61 -10.05
N LYS A 204 -0.65 16.34 -10.37
CA LYS A 204 -1.79 16.00 -11.22
C LYS A 204 -3.08 15.98 -10.40
N ILE A 205 -4.07 16.77 -10.80
CA ILE A 205 -5.40 16.76 -10.19
C ILE A 205 -6.07 15.39 -10.40
N GLU A 206 -6.82 14.91 -9.41
CA GLU A 206 -7.60 13.68 -9.56
C GLU A 206 -8.62 13.82 -10.70
N PRO A 207 -8.72 12.86 -11.63
CA PRO A 207 -9.76 12.89 -12.66
C PRO A 207 -11.17 12.73 -12.04
N PRO A 208 -12.21 13.21 -12.74
CA PRO A 208 -13.59 12.86 -12.44
C PRO A 208 -13.80 11.34 -12.48
N GLY A 209 -14.86 10.87 -11.81
CA GLY A 209 -15.16 9.45 -11.69
C GLY A 209 -16.06 9.15 -10.49
N LEU A 210 -16.37 7.87 -10.26
CA LEU A 210 -17.23 7.48 -9.13
C LEU A 210 -16.42 7.35 -7.82
N PHE A 211 -17.00 7.82 -6.71
CA PHE A 211 -16.38 7.74 -5.39
C PHE A 211 -16.40 6.30 -4.85
N ARG A 212 -15.22 5.76 -4.55
CA ARG A 212 -15.01 4.39 -4.07
C ARG A 212 -14.56 4.41 -2.61
N GLY A 213 -15.48 4.79 -1.73
CA GLY A 213 -15.30 4.73 -0.28
C GLY A 213 -15.09 3.30 0.20
N ARG A 214 -14.31 3.10 1.27
CA ARG A 214 -13.99 1.77 1.82
C ARG A 214 -15.06 1.30 2.81
N GLY A 215 -15.22 -0.02 2.91
CA GLY A 215 -16.30 -0.64 3.69
C GLY A 215 -17.67 -0.28 3.13
N GLU A 216 -18.68 -0.19 4.01
CA GLU A 216 -19.99 0.33 3.66
C GLU A 216 -20.04 1.85 3.82
N HIS A 217 -19.30 2.54 2.95
CA HIS A 217 -19.31 3.99 2.91
C HIS A 217 -20.64 4.49 2.30
N PRO A 218 -21.45 5.28 3.03
CA PRO A 218 -22.78 5.69 2.57
C PRO A 218 -22.75 6.52 1.28
N LYS A 219 -21.66 7.26 1.05
CA LYS A 219 -21.38 8.03 -0.19
C LYS A 219 -20.73 7.25 -1.34
N GLN A 220 -20.54 5.92 -1.24
CA GLN A 220 -19.98 5.14 -2.36
C GLN A 220 -20.86 5.26 -3.61
N GLY A 221 -20.27 5.42 -4.79
CA GLY A 221 -20.98 5.62 -6.07
C GLY A 221 -21.29 7.06 -6.44
N MET A 222 -21.13 8.02 -5.52
CA MET A 222 -21.31 9.45 -5.82
C MET A 222 -20.34 9.96 -6.88
N LEU A 223 -20.78 10.93 -7.68
CA LEU A 223 -19.94 11.52 -8.74
C LEU A 223 -18.89 12.47 -8.15
N LYS A 224 -17.60 12.12 -8.28
CA LYS A 224 -16.49 13.10 -8.17
C LYS A 224 -16.48 13.94 -9.45
N ARG A 225 -16.74 15.24 -9.30
CA ARG A 225 -16.78 16.22 -10.38
C ARG A 225 -15.37 16.51 -10.91
N ARG A 226 -15.33 17.07 -12.12
CA ARG A 226 -14.11 17.59 -12.75
C ARG A 226 -13.81 18.98 -12.19
N ILE A 227 -12.74 19.07 -11.41
CA ILE A 227 -12.21 20.33 -10.86
C ILE A 227 -11.80 21.27 -12.00
N GLN A 228 -12.21 22.52 -11.93
CA GLN A 228 -11.85 23.61 -12.86
C GLN A 228 -10.78 24.53 -12.23
N PRO A 229 -10.09 25.39 -13.00
CA PRO A 229 -9.22 26.42 -12.45
C PRO A 229 -9.94 27.33 -11.44
N GLU A 230 -11.23 27.61 -11.66
CA GLU A 230 -12.10 28.40 -10.79
C GLU A 230 -12.40 27.74 -9.42
N ASP A 231 -12.07 26.46 -9.24
CA ASP A 231 -12.13 25.76 -7.95
C ASP A 231 -10.79 25.83 -7.17
N VAL A 232 -9.69 26.16 -7.86
CA VAL A 232 -8.31 26.00 -7.38
C VAL A 232 -7.76 27.30 -6.79
N VAL A 233 -7.30 27.21 -5.54
CA VAL A 233 -6.48 28.22 -4.87
C VAL A 233 -5.00 27.89 -5.09
N ILE A 234 -4.22 28.90 -5.46
CA ILE A 234 -2.75 28.83 -5.64
C ILE A 234 -2.05 29.46 -4.43
N ASN A 235 -0.91 28.90 -4.01
CA ASN A 235 -0.07 29.44 -2.95
C ASN A 235 1.43 29.42 -3.32
N CYS A 236 2.01 30.60 -3.49
CA CYS A 236 3.39 30.84 -3.92
C CYS A 236 3.93 32.12 -3.26
N SER A 237 5.22 32.45 -3.37
CA SER A 237 5.70 33.75 -2.87
C SER A 237 5.16 34.92 -3.70
N TRP A 238 5.06 36.10 -3.07
CA TRP A 238 4.62 37.35 -3.71
C TRP A 238 5.61 37.88 -4.76
N ASP A 239 6.88 37.49 -4.66
CA ASP A 239 8.00 37.83 -5.55
C ASP A 239 8.34 36.71 -6.56
N SER A 240 7.57 35.62 -6.58
CA SER A 240 7.74 34.51 -7.54
C SER A 240 7.01 34.76 -8.87
N ARG A 241 7.37 34.06 -9.95
CA ARG A 241 6.51 34.01 -11.14
C ARG A 241 5.27 33.16 -10.85
N PHE A 242 4.13 33.83 -10.70
CA PHE A 242 2.85 33.16 -10.43
C PHE A 242 2.48 32.17 -11.56
N PRO A 243 1.80 31.05 -11.24
CA PRO A 243 1.22 30.16 -12.25
C PRO A 243 0.15 30.88 -13.08
N GLU A 244 0.25 30.79 -14.40
CA GLU A 244 -0.83 31.23 -15.30
C GLU A 244 -1.93 30.14 -15.37
N PRO A 245 -3.23 30.51 -15.29
CA PRO A 245 -4.32 29.57 -15.48
C PRO A 245 -4.43 29.13 -16.95
N PRO A 246 -5.08 27.99 -17.24
CA PRO A 246 -5.40 27.59 -18.61
C PRO A 246 -6.13 28.70 -19.39
N ALA A 247 -5.81 28.87 -20.67
CA ALA A 247 -6.33 29.96 -21.49
C ALA A 247 -7.88 30.03 -21.45
N GLY A 248 -8.40 31.22 -21.16
CA GLY A 248 -9.84 31.48 -20.98
C GLY A 248 -10.40 31.26 -19.57
N HIS A 249 -9.59 30.75 -18.64
CA HIS A 249 -9.97 30.53 -17.24
C HIS A 249 -9.27 31.48 -16.27
N ARG A 250 -9.69 31.48 -15.00
CA ARG A 250 -9.01 32.11 -13.87
C ARG A 250 -8.86 31.14 -12.70
N TRP A 251 -7.86 31.36 -11.85
CA TRP A 251 -7.81 30.72 -10.53
C TRP A 251 -8.96 31.20 -9.65
N LYS A 252 -9.33 30.40 -8.65
CA LYS A 252 -10.24 30.82 -7.58
C LYS A 252 -9.65 31.98 -6.78
N GLU A 253 -8.36 31.87 -6.47
CA GLU A 253 -7.61 32.76 -5.60
C GLU A 253 -6.10 32.48 -5.79
N VAL A 254 -5.26 33.51 -5.66
CA VAL A 254 -3.80 33.37 -5.51
C VAL A 254 -3.44 34.00 -4.17
N ARG A 255 -2.67 33.31 -3.33
CA ARG A 255 -2.23 33.78 -2.01
C ARG A 255 -0.75 33.53 -1.76
N HIS A 256 -0.24 34.14 -0.69
CA HIS A 256 1.16 34.15 -0.30
C HIS A 256 1.33 33.78 1.18
N ASP A 257 0.82 32.61 1.56
CA ASP A 257 0.83 32.07 2.92
C ASP A 257 2.04 31.15 3.13
N ASN A 258 3.09 31.68 3.77
CA ASN A 258 4.31 30.94 4.08
C ASN A 258 4.26 30.14 5.40
N THR A 259 3.12 30.11 6.08
CA THR A 259 2.91 29.28 7.28
C THR A 259 2.46 27.85 6.92
N VAL A 260 2.05 27.63 5.67
CA VAL A 260 1.55 26.35 5.15
C VAL A 260 2.48 25.71 4.11
N THR A 261 2.34 24.39 3.93
CA THR A 261 3.22 23.59 3.06
C THR A 261 2.50 22.99 1.84
N TRP A 262 1.54 23.73 1.28
CA TRP A 262 0.79 23.34 0.08
C TRP A 262 0.92 24.42 -1.01
N LEU A 263 0.92 23.95 -2.26
CA LEU A 263 1.22 24.72 -3.47
C LEU A 263 -0.07 25.11 -4.21
N ALA A 264 -1.04 24.20 -4.20
CA ALA A 264 -2.40 24.45 -4.65
C ALA A 264 -3.39 23.69 -3.76
N SER A 265 -4.62 24.18 -3.65
CA SER A 265 -5.71 23.48 -2.96
C SER A 265 -7.05 23.68 -3.64
N TRP A 266 -8.00 22.78 -3.40
CA TRP A 266 -9.39 22.88 -3.83
C TRP A 266 -10.29 22.09 -2.87
N THR A 267 -11.60 22.38 -2.89
CA THR A 267 -12.60 21.61 -2.15
C THR A 267 -13.12 20.47 -3.03
N GLU A 268 -13.15 19.23 -2.56
CA GLU A 268 -13.82 18.14 -3.30
C GLU A 268 -15.30 18.02 -2.93
N ASN A 269 -16.11 17.57 -3.89
CA ASN A 269 -17.57 17.72 -3.85
C ASN A 269 -18.36 16.59 -3.18
N VAL A 270 -17.69 15.57 -2.62
CA VAL A 270 -18.34 14.39 -2.02
C VAL A 270 -18.36 14.51 -0.50
N GLN A 271 -17.25 14.91 0.11
CA GLN A 271 -17.14 15.11 1.57
C GLN A 271 -16.89 16.58 1.96
N GLY A 272 -16.88 17.52 1.00
CA GLY A 272 -16.58 18.94 1.25
C GLY A 272 -15.15 19.19 1.72
N SER A 273 -14.25 18.21 1.58
CA SER A 273 -12.93 18.24 2.18
C SER A 273 -11.90 18.97 1.30
N PHE A 274 -10.90 19.59 1.93
CA PHE A 274 -9.81 20.22 1.20
C PHE A 274 -8.80 19.17 0.69
N LYS A 275 -8.55 19.22 -0.62
CA LYS A 275 -7.48 18.52 -1.32
C LYS A 275 -6.32 19.50 -1.54
N TYR A 276 -5.09 18.98 -1.55
CA TYR A 276 -3.87 19.78 -1.61
C TYR A 276 -2.86 19.15 -2.56
N VAL A 277 -2.19 19.97 -3.38
CA VAL A 277 -0.89 19.65 -3.98
C VAL A 277 0.18 19.97 -2.95
N MET A 278 1.02 18.98 -2.63
CA MET A 278 2.13 19.14 -1.70
C MET A 278 3.43 18.60 -2.29
N LEU A 279 4.55 18.99 -1.70
CA LEU A 279 5.86 18.45 -2.01
C LEU A 279 5.95 16.93 -1.77
N SER A 280 6.83 16.29 -2.53
CA SER A 280 7.17 14.86 -2.46
C SER A 280 7.73 14.50 -1.09
N ALA A 281 7.59 13.23 -0.68
CA ALA A 281 8.07 12.75 0.61
C ALA A 281 9.60 12.80 0.80
N ILE A 282 10.36 13.11 -0.27
CA ILE A 282 11.82 13.31 -0.24
C ILE A 282 12.23 14.74 0.15
N SER A 283 11.30 15.69 0.12
CA SER A 283 11.58 17.13 0.24
C SER A 283 11.85 17.60 1.66
N LYS A 284 12.54 18.74 1.85
CA LYS A 284 12.79 19.36 3.18
C LYS A 284 11.55 19.36 4.06
N LEU A 285 10.48 20.04 3.62
CA LEU A 285 9.24 20.19 4.39
C LEU A 285 8.45 18.88 4.63
N LYS A 286 8.87 17.76 4.04
CA LYS A 286 8.32 16.42 4.34
C LYS A 286 9.29 15.59 5.18
N GLY A 287 10.59 15.70 4.93
CA GLY A 287 11.65 15.05 5.67
C GLY A 287 11.74 15.54 7.11
N GLU A 288 11.81 16.86 7.32
CA GLU A 288 11.87 17.49 8.65
C GLU A 288 10.72 17.01 9.54
N ARG A 289 9.48 17.13 9.06
CA ARG A 289 8.29 16.68 9.81
C ARG A 289 8.22 15.16 10.03
N ASP A 290 8.89 14.36 9.19
CA ASP A 290 8.99 12.92 9.40
C ASP A 290 10.06 12.59 10.45
N TRP A 291 11.18 13.33 10.47
CA TRP A 291 12.24 13.28 11.49
C TRP A 291 11.75 13.77 12.87
N GLU A 292 11.15 14.96 12.95
CA GLU A 292 10.61 15.53 14.19
C GLU A 292 9.52 14.66 14.83
N LYS A 293 8.71 13.99 14.00
CA LYS A 293 7.75 12.98 14.43
C LYS A 293 8.44 11.80 15.14
N TYR A 294 9.63 11.39 14.69
CA TYR A 294 10.43 10.39 15.39
C TYR A 294 11.11 10.97 16.63
N GLU A 295 11.71 12.17 16.61
CA GLU A 295 12.29 12.80 17.81
C GLU A 295 11.25 13.07 18.91
N LEU A 296 9.99 13.35 18.56
CA LEU A 296 8.88 13.42 19.51
C LEU A 296 8.54 12.05 20.12
N ALA A 297 8.73 10.96 19.36
CA ALA A 297 8.55 9.60 19.85
C ALA A 297 9.76 9.11 20.69
N ARG A 298 10.97 9.58 20.40
CA ARG A 298 12.17 9.37 21.24
C ARG A 298 12.06 10.12 22.58
N ARG A 299 11.59 11.38 22.55
CA ARG A 299 11.25 12.12 23.77
C ARG A 299 10.10 11.50 24.58
N LEU A 300 9.23 10.71 23.94
CA LEU A 300 8.26 9.88 24.67
C LEU A 300 8.95 8.71 25.39
N LYS A 301 9.95 8.04 24.80
CA LYS A 301 10.69 6.92 25.44
C LYS A 301 11.21 7.29 26.83
N SER A 302 11.79 8.47 27.00
CA SER A 302 12.33 8.93 28.30
C SER A 302 11.29 9.43 29.32
N ARG A 303 10.00 9.46 28.97
CA ARG A 303 8.88 9.88 29.85
C ARG A 303 7.74 8.87 29.91
N VAL A 304 7.80 7.78 29.16
CA VAL A 304 6.66 6.86 28.97
C VAL A 304 6.27 6.17 30.29
N ASP A 305 7.25 5.85 31.14
CA ASP A 305 6.99 5.13 32.39
C ASP A 305 6.46 6.03 33.51
N ASP A 306 6.81 7.33 33.54
CA ASP A 306 6.12 8.33 34.36
C ASP A 306 4.64 8.44 33.96
N ILE A 307 4.37 8.52 32.65
CA ILE A 307 3.01 8.59 32.10
C ILE A 307 2.23 7.30 32.41
N ARG A 308 2.89 6.14 32.39
CA ARG A 308 2.30 4.84 32.79
C ARG A 308 1.98 4.80 34.28
N LEU A 309 2.89 5.25 35.14
CA LEU A 309 2.65 5.35 36.59
C LEU A 309 1.49 6.31 36.89
N GLN A 310 1.44 7.46 36.20
CA GLN A 310 0.34 8.42 36.31
C GLN A 310 -1.00 7.80 35.89
N TYR A 311 -1.10 7.20 34.70
CA TYR A 311 -2.38 6.62 34.27
C TYR A 311 -2.79 5.44 35.17
N GLN A 312 -1.85 4.64 35.69
CA GLN A 312 -2.14 3.56 36.65
C GLN A 312 -2.70 4.07 37.99
N ASN A 313 -2.37 5.31 38.38
CA ASN A 313 -2.96 5.97 39.52
C ASN A 313 -4.32 6.61 39.18
N ASP A 314 -4.47 7.22 38.00
CA ASP A 314 -5.75 7.75 37.50
C ASP A 314 -6.85 6.67 37.37
N LEU A 315 -6.49 5.41 37.09
CA LEU A 315 -7.41 4.26 37.16
C LEU A 315 -8.13 4.12 38.51
N LYS A 316 -7.59 4.71 39.58
CA LYS A 316 -8.11 4.69 40.96
C LYS A 316 -8.88 5.98 41.33
N SER A 317 -8.92 6.98 40.44
CA SER A 317 -9.49 8.31 40.71
C SER A 317 -10.96 8.26 41.17
N LYS A 318 -11.41 9.28 41.91
CA LYS A 318 -12.84 9.47 42.24
C LYS A 318 -13.65 9.98 41.04
N GLN A 319 -13.02 10.61 40.04
CA GLN A 319 -13.71 11.18 38.87
C GLN A 319 -13.78 10.18 37.70
N MET A 320 -14.98 10.01 37.11
CA MET A 320 -15.21 9.08 36.00
C MET A 320 -14.38 9.43 34.76
N VAL A 321 -14.37 10.70 34.36
CA VAL A 321 -13.58 11.20 33.20
C VAL A 321 -12.09 10.86 33.33
N THR A 322 -11.51 10.95 34.54
CA THR A 322 -10.12 10.57 34.80
C THR A 322 -9.89 9.08 34.58
N ARG A 323 -10.80 8.21 35.05
CA ARG A 323 -10.70 6.76 34.82
C ARG A 323 -10.84 6.41 33.34
N GLN A 324 -11.81 7.01 32.64
CA GLN A 324 -12.04 6.79 31.21
C GLN A 324 -10.81 7.19 30.39
N ARG A 325 -10.27 8.39 30.64
CA ARG A 325 -9.01 8.89 30.07
C ARG A 325 -7.84 7.92 30.30
N ALA A 326 -7.71 7.38 31.51
CA ALA A 326 -6.63 6.45 31.85
C ALA A 326 -6.77 5.07 31.19
N VAL A 327 -7.99 4.54 31.08
CA VAL A 327 -8.24 3.27 30.35
C VAL A 327 -8.03 3.45 28.85
N ALA A 328 -8.50 4.54 28.25
CA ALA A 328 -8.25 4.84 26.84
C ALA A 328 -6.74 5.03 26.56
N LEU A 329 -6.01 5.73 27.45
CA LEU A 329 -4.56 5.87 27.32
C LEU A 329 -3.82 4.52 27.50
N TYR A 330 -4.27 3.67 28.43
CA TYR A 330 -3.76 2.30 28.57
C TYR A 330 -3.97 1.46 27.30
N PHE A 331 -5.12 1.55 26.63
CA PHE A 331 -5.34 0.89 25.35
C PHE A 331 -4.47 1.45 24.22
N ILE A 332 -4.22 2.76 24.19
CA ILE A 332 -3.33 3.40 23.20
C ILE A 332 -1.86 3.01 23.44
N ASP A 333 -1.40 2.96 24.70
CA ASP A 333 -0.05 2.50 25.08
C ASP A 333 0.15 0.99 24.85
N LYS A 334 -0.78 0.13 25.26
CA LYS A 334 -0.58 -1.33 25.22
C LYS A 334 -1.03 -2.01 23.91
N LEU A 335 -2.06 -1.49 23.25
CA LEU A 335 -2.65 -2.12 22.05
C LEU A 335 -2.44 -1.29 20.77
N ALA A 336 -1.67 -0.20 20.85
CA ALA A 336 -1.39 0.72 19.74
C ALA A 336 -2.67 1.12 18.96
N LEU A 337 -3.78 1.35 19.67
CA LEU A 337 -5.02 1.82 19.06
C LEU A 337 -4.84 3.22 18.47
N ARG A 338 -5.68 3.56 17.48
CA ARG A 338 -5.77 4.93 16.95
C ARG A 338 -6.71 5.73 17.85
N ALA A 339 -6.48 7.04 17.98
CA ALA A 339 -7.23 7.91 18.90
C ALA A 339 -8.75 7.77 18.81
N GLY A 340 -9.30 7.66 17.59
CA GLY A 340 -10.75 7.54 17.36
C GLY A 340 -11.47 8.85 17.55
N ASN A 341 -11.36 9.76 16.56
CA ASN A 341 -12.23 10.93 16.52
C ASN A 341 -13.67 10.48 16.26
N GLU A 342 -14.63 11.20 16.81
CA GLU A 342 -16.02 11.19 16.35
C GLU A 342 -16.12 11.50 14.85
N LYS A 343 -17.24 11.10 14.25
CA LYS A 343 -17.57 11.34 12.85
C LYS A 343 -19.07 11.59 12.73
N GLU A 344 -19.44 12.35 11.72
CA GLU A 344 -20.83 12.56 11.35
C GLU A 344 -21.43 11.24 10.81
N GLU A 345 -22.57 10.87 11.38
CA GLU A 345 -23.32 9.66 11.03
C GLU A 345 -23.93 9.81 9.62
N GLY A 346 -24.03 8.72 8.87
CA GLY A 346 -24.54 8.75 7.48
C GLY A 346 -23.62 9.44 6.46
N GLU A 347 -22.59 10.17 6.89
CA GLU A 347 -21.63 10.87 6.03
C GLU A 347 -20.38 10.01 5.70
N THR A 348 -19.99 9.12 6.61
CA THR A 348 -18.79 8.28 6.51
C THR A 348 -19.07 6.82 6.81
N ALA A 349 -18.16 5.92 6.43
CA ALA A 349 -18.24 4.51 6.83
C ALA A 349 -18.04 4.38 8.34
N ASP A 350 -18.99 3.77 9.05
CA ASP A 350 -18.89 3.53 10.50
C ASP A 350 -17.63 2.70 10.80
N THR A 351 -16.70 3.34 11.51
CA THR A 351 -15.37 2.81 11.81
C THR A 351 -14.78 3.60 12.96
N VAL A 352 -14.40 2.93 14.04
CA VAL A 352 -14.08 3.55 15.32
C VAL A 352 -12.58 3.59 15.64
N GLY A 353 -12.23 4.25 16.73
CA GLY A 353 -10.94 4.13 17.40
C GLY A 353 -11.13 4.26 18.91
N CYS A 354 -10.05 4.42 19.66
CA CYS A 354 -10.06 4.22 21.10
C CYS A 354 -11.06 5.08 21.89
N CYS A 355 -11.23 6.37 21.57
CA CYS A 355 -12.17 7.24 22.29
C CYS A 355 -13.62 6.99 21.84
N SER A 356 -13.85 6.78 20.55
CA SER A 356 -15.14 6.42 19.96
C SER A 356 -15.45 4.90 19.96
N LEU A 357 -14.92 4.15 20.94
CA LEU A 357 -15.38 2.78 21.17
C LEU A 357 -16.79 2.81 21.76
N ARG A 358 -17.64 1.89 21.31
CA ARG A 358 -19.02 1.71 21.79
C ARG A 358 -19.14 0.47 22.67
N VAL A 359 -20.23 0.34 23.42
CA VAL A 359 -20.47 -0.79 24.33
C VAL A 359 -20.42 -2.15 23.63
N GLU A 360 -20.97 -2.26 22.41
CA GLU A 360 -20.95 -3.47 21.58
C GLU A 360 -19.54 -3.95 21.18
N HIS A 361 -18.58 -3.03 21.08
CA HIS A 361 -17.25 -3.28 20.53
C HIS A 361 -16.30 -4.02 21.49
N ILE A 362 -16.75 -4.29 22.73
CA ILE A 362 -16.00 -5.07 23.72
C ILE A 362 -16.86 -6.06 24.53
N THR A 363 -16.39 -7.30 24.63
CA THR A 363 -16.92 -8.34 25.53
C THR A 363 -15.97 -8.54 26.71
N LEU A 364 -16.52 -8.68 27.91
CA LEU A 364 -15.75 -8.75 29.17
C LEU A 364 -15.86 -10.14 29.79
N HIS A 365 -14.78 -10.91 29.73
CA HIS A 365 -14.70 -12.28 30.25
C HIS A 365 -13.90 -12.32 31.55
N ASP A 366 -14.52 -12.69 32.68
CA ASP A 366 -13.80 -12.78 33.96
C ASP A 366 -12.66 -13.82 33.93
N ALA A 367 -12.83 -14.88 33.13
CA ALA A 367 -11.76 -15.76 32.65
C ALA A 367 -12.07 -16.29 31.25
N LEU A 368 -11.04 -16.46 30.41
CA LEU A 368 -11.14 -17.00 29.04
C LEU A 368 -9.77 -17.55 28.60
N ASP A 369 -9.76 -18.69 27.90
CA ASP A 369 -8.55 -19.34 27.36
C ASP A 369 -7.42 -19.58 28.40
N GLY A 370 -7.81 -19.76 29.67
CA GLY A 370 -6.91 -19.92 30.83
C GLY A 370 -6.54 -18.62 31.55
N GLU A 371 -6.67 -17.48 30.86
CA GLU A 371 -6.38 -16.15 31.37
C GLU A 371 -7.53 -15.53 32.15
N LYS A 372 -7.24 -14.50 32.96
CA LYS A 372 -8.22 -13.80 33.82
C LYS A 372 -8.37 -12.33 33.43
N CYS A 373 -9.58 -11.79 33.60
CA CYS A 373 -9.91 -10.40 33.24
C CYS A 373 -9.62 -10.09 31.76
N VAL A 374 -10.14 -10.92 30.86
CA VAL A 374 -9.89 -10.83 29.41
C VAL A 374 -10.92 -9.91 28.75
N VAL A 375 -10.44 -8.91 28.02
CA VAL A 375 -11.25 -8.06 27.15
C VAL A 375 -11.12 -8.58 25.74
N GLU A 376 -12.23 -9.03 25.17
CA GLU A 376 -12.34 -9.33 23.75
C GLU A 376 -12.80 -8.06 23.03
N PHE A 377 -12.01 -7.59 22.08
CA PHE A 377 -12.32 -6.46 21.21
C PHE A 377 -12.75 -6.99 19.85
N ASP A 378 -13.85 -6.44 19.31
CA ASP A 378 -14.22 -6.67 17.92
C ASP A 378 -14.85 -5.40 17.33
N PHE A 379 -14.16 -4.74 16.40
CA PHE A 379 -14.65 -3.52 15.77
C PHE A 379 -14.01 -3.24 14.41
N LEU A 380 -14.66 -2.44 13.56
CA LEU A 380 -14.07 -1.95 12.32
C LEU A 380 -13.23 -0.70 12.59
N GLY A 381 -11.91 -0.80 12.43
CA GLY A 381 -10.99 0.33 12.56
C GLY A 381 -10.89 1.16 11.27
N LYS A 382 -9.91 2.09 11.23
CA LYS A 382 -9.58 2.86 10.01
C LYS A 382 -9.54 1.95 8.76
N ASP A 383 -10.07 2.47 7.65
CA ASP A 383 -10.17 1.82 6.34
C ASP A 383 -11.06 0.56 6.35
N SER A 384 -11.93 0.43 7.35
CA SER A 384 -12.82 -0.72 7.62
C SER A 384 -12.09 -2.04 7.82
N ILE A 385 -10.86 -1.98 8.34
CA ILE A 385 -10.08 -3.16 8.74
C ILE A 385 -10.53 -3.58 10.14
N ARG A 386 -11.08 -4.79 10.27
CA ARG A 386 -11.48 -5.40 11.55
C ARG A 386 -10.28 -5.47 12.51
N TYR A 387 -10.47 -4.98 13.72
CA TYR A 387 -9.61 -5.25 14.88
C TYR A 387 -10.33 -6.29 15.73
N TYR A 388 -9.85 -7.53 15.70
CA TYR A 388 -10.29 -8.60 16.59
C TYR A 388 -9.11 -9.00 17.47
N ASN A 389 -9.27 -8.99 18.80
CA ASN A 389 -8.20 -9.35 19.72
C ASN A 389 -8.75 -9.75 21.11
N LYS A 390 -8.17 -10.78 21.73
CA LYS A 390 -8.46 -11.16 23.13
C LYS A 390 -7.27 -10.74 24.00
N VAL A 391 -7.50 -9.86 24.97
CA VAL A 391 -6.44 -9.20 25.75
C VAL A 391 -6.68 -9.37 27.24
N PRO A 392 -5.83 -10.09 27.99
CA PRO A 392 -5.80 -10.03 29.45
C PRO A 392 -5.42 -8.60 29.89
N VAL A 393 -6.26 -7.96 30.72
CA VAL A 393 -5.99 -6.60 31.23
C VAL A 393 -5.91 -6.59 32.75
N SER A 394 -5.27 -5.56 33.32
CA SER A 394 -5.21 -5.43 34.78
C SER A 394 -6.61 -5.41 35.41
N LYS A 395 -6.75 -6.06 36.57
CA LYS A 395 -8.02 -6.16 37.33
C LYS A 395 -8.67 -4.81 37.64
N ARG A 396 -7.92 -3.70 37.60
CA ARG A 396 -8.43 -2.32 37.72
C ARG A 396 -9.02 -1.80 36.41
N VAL A 397 -8.37 -2.03 35.27
CA VAL A 397 -8.93 -1.72 33.95
C VAL A 397 -10.22 -2.52 33.74
N PHE A 398 -10.20 -3.83 33.99
CA PHE A 398 -11.36 -4.70 33.80
C PHE A 398 -12.58 -4.29 34.66
N LYS A 399 -12.36 -3.95 35.95
CA LYS A 399 -13.42 -3.42 36.81
C LYS A 399 -13.94 -2.05 36.35
N ASN A 400 -13.06 -1.19 35.85
CA ASN A 400 -13.49 0.10 35.28
C ASN A 400 -14.31 -0.11 34.00
N LEU A 401 -13.97 -1.08 33.13
CA LEU A 401 -14.76 -1.40 31.95
C LEU A 401 -16.16 -1.94 32.27
N LYS A 402 -16.32 -2.73 33.35
CA LYS A 402 -17.65 -3.10 33.86
C LYS A 402 -18.44 -1.86 34.26
N LEU A 403 -17.86 -0.97 35.08
CA LEU A 403 -18.45 0.33 35.44
C LEU A 403 -18.75 1.27 34.25
N PHE A 404 -18.03 1.14 33.13
CA PHE A 404 -18.26 1.96 31.93
C PHE A 404 -19.37 1.41 31.01
N LYS A 405 -19.78 0.14 31.20
CA LYS A 405 -20.92 -0.50 30.51
C LYS A 405 -22.18 -0.55 31.38
N GLU A 406 -22.10 -0.20 32.67
CA GLU A 406 -23.27 -0.10 33.55
C GLU A 406 -24.26 0.95 33.05
N SER A 407 -25.55 0.59 33.03
CA SER A 407 -26.67 1.43 32.57
C SER A 407 -26.58 1.96 31.12
N LYS A 408 -25.88 1.25 30.23
CA LYS A 408 -25.79 1.56 28.79
C LYS A 408 -26.31 0.42 27.91
N GLN A 409 -26.69 0.75 26.68
CA GLN A 409 -27.11 -0.16 25.61
C GLN A 409 -25.98 -0.42 24.60
N GLU A 410 -26.23 -1.30 23.64
CA GLU A 410 -25.49 -1.28 22.36
C GLU A 410 -25.79 0.04 21.62
N GLY A 411 -24.85 0.52 20.81
CA GLY A 411 -24.84 1.88 20.26
C GLY A 411 -24.25 2.96 21.18
N ASP A 412 -24.29 2.82 22.51
CA ASP A 412 -23.75 3.83 23.43
C ASP A 412 -22.21 3.88 23.42
N ASP A 413 -21.63 5.08 23.57
CA ASP A 413 -20.19 5.26 23.75
C ASP A 413 -19.68 4.64 25.06
N LEU A 414 -18.62 3.83 24.95
CA LEU A 414 -17.91 3.25 26.10
C LEU A 414 -17.30 4.35 26.99
N PHE A 415 -16.84 5.44 26.39
CA PHE A 415 -16.16 6.54 27.06
C PHE A 415 -16.97 7.86 27.00
N ASP A 416 -18.20 7.83 27.52
CA ASP A 416 -19.21 8.92 27.51
C ASP A 416 -18.74 10.31 27.98
N ARG A 417 -17.54 10.44 28.56
CA ARG A 417 -16.98 11.71 29.06
C ARG A 417 -15.58 12.01 28.50
N LEU A 418 -15.22 11.41 27.36
CA LEU A 418 -13.90 11.55 26.76
C LEU A 418 -13.94 11.60 25.22
N ASN A 419 -13.55 12.74 24.65
CA ASN A 419 -13.20 12.82 23.23
C ASN A 419 -11.68 12.95 23.00
N THR A 420 -11.25 12.87 21.74
CA THR A 420 -9.83 12.94 21.40
C THR A 420 -9.21 14.31 21.65
N ALA A 421 -9.99 15.39 21.67
CA ALA A 421 -9.48 16.72 22.02
C ALA A 421 -9.10 16.78 23.51
N MET A 422 -9.94 16.26 24.40
CA MET A 422 -9.67 16.14 25.84
C MET A 422 -8.44 15.26 26.11
N LEU A 423 -8.35 14.10 25.44
CA LEU A 423 -7.19 13.20 25.58
C LEU A 423 -5.89 13.88 25.10
N ASN A 424 -5.89 14.51 23.93
CA ASN A 424 -4.68 15.16 23.40
C ASN A 424 -4.29 16.41 24.22
N LYS A 425 -5.26 17.18 24.76
CA LYS A 425 -4.99 18.30 25.67
C LYS A 425 -4.29 17.82 26.94
N HIS A 426 -4.73 16.70 27.53
CA HIS A 426 -4.03 16.09 28.65
C HIS A 426 -2.62 15.61 28.25
N LEU A 427 -2.48 14.88 27.15
CA LEU A 427 -1.17 14.39 26.70
C LEU A 427 -0.16 15.51 26.45
N SER A 428 -0.57 16.61 25.82
CA SER A 428 0.27 17.80 25.62
C SER A 428 0.69 18.49 26.93
N SER A 429 -0.07 18.31 28.02
CA SER A 429 0.35 18.77 29.37
C SER A 429 1.35 17.85 30.07
N LEU A 430 1.51 16.59 29.61
CA LEU A 430 2.54 15.67 30.11
C LEU A 430 3.87 15.81 29.36
N MET A 431 3.80 16.12 28.06
CA MET A 431 4.95 16.52 27.25
C MET A 431 4.50 17.41 26.08
N PRO A 432 5.14 18.57 25.83
CA PRO A 432 4.80 19.45 24.72
C PRO A 432 4.76 18.73 23.37
N GLY A 433 3.66 18.93 22.63
CA GLY A 433 3.39 18.28 21.33
C GLY A 433 2.91 16.83 21.40
N LEU A 434 2.92 16.18 22.57
CA LEU A 434 2.49 14.79 22.71
C LEU A 434 0.99 14.64 22.38
N THR A 435 0.70 13.66 21.53
CA THR A 435 -0.66 13.27 21.13
C THR A 435 -0.76 11.75 21.05
N ALA A 436 -1.98 11.21 21.06
CA ALA A 436 -2.23 9.77 20.94
C ALA A 436 -1.64 9.13 19.66
N LYS A 437 -1.31 9.96 18.66
CA LYS A 437 -0.58 9.57 17.43
C LYS A 437 0.81 9.02 17.74
N VAL A 438 1.52 9.67 18.68
CA VAL A 438 2.94 9.46 18.98
C VAL A 438 3.18 8.08 19.57
N PHE A 439 2.30 7.61 20.46
CA PHE A 439 2.36 6.26 21.04
C PHE A 439 2.45 5.16 19.97
N ARG A 440 1.72 5.29 18.84
CA ARG A 440 1.82 4.32 17.74
C ARG A 440 3.17 4.34 17.02
N THR A 441 3.83 5.50 16.94
CA THR A 441 5.16 5.64 16.33
C THR A 441 6.26 5.17 17.29
N TYR A 442 6.14 5.52 18.58
CA TYR A 442 6.98 5.05 19.66
C TYR A 442 6.96 3.52 19.76
N ASN A 443 5.78 2.92 19.99
CA ASN A 443 5.61 1.47 20.10
C ASN A 443 6.10 0.74 18.84
N ALA A 444 5.79 1.24 17.65
CA ALA A 444 6.26 0.62 16.41
C ALA A 444 7.79 0.66 16.28
N SER A 445 8.43 1.77 16.65
CA SER A 445 9.88 1.92 16.52
C SER A 445 10.64 1.14 17.60
N ILE A 446 10.22 1.19 18.86
CA ILE A 446 10.87 0.45 19.94
C ILE A 446 10.74 -1.07 19.74
N THR A 447 9.54 -1.57 19.39
CA THR A 447 9.34 -3.00 19.09
C THR A 447 10.11 -3.46 17.85
N LEU A 448 10.37 -2.60 16.86
CA LEU A 448 11.32 -2.97 15.79
C LEU A 448 12.73 -3.14 16.36
N GLN A 449 13.20 -2.20 17.17
CA GLN A 449 14.55 -2.23 17.73
C GLN A 449 14.77 -3.45 18.62
N GLU A 450 13.82 -3.73 19.52
CA GLU A 450 13.79 -4.90 20.40
C GLU A 450 13.80 -6.20 19.58
N GLN A 451 12.87 -6.35 18.63
CA GLN A 451 12.79 -7.57 17.80
C GLN A 451 13.98 -7.74 16.84
N LEU A 452 14.61 -6.66 16.38
CA LEU A 452 15.87 -6.77 15.61
C LEU A 452 17.05 -7.20 16.51
N ARG A 453 17.08 -6.76 17.78
CA ARG A 453 18.07 -7.18 18.79
C ARG A 453 17.89 -8.64 19.21
N GLU A 454 16.66 -9.14 19.27
CA GLU A 454 16.33 -10.53 19.62
C GLU A 454 16.49 -11.53 18.46
N LEU A 455 16.12 -11.14 17.23
CA LEU A 455 15.96 -12.09 16.12
C LEU A 455 17.15 -12.15 15.13
N SER A 456 18.17 -11.30 15.27
CA SER A 456 19.25 -11.18 14.26
C SER A 456 20.58 -11.75 14.76
N THR A 457 21.14 -12.74 14.07
CA THR A 457 22.50 -13.23 14.34
C THR A 457 23.50 -12.66 13.33
N THR A 458 24.69 -12.27 13.78
CA THR A 458 25.76 -11.76 12.89
C THR A 458 26.28 -12.82 11.93
N SER A 459 26.27 -14.09 12.34
CA SER A 459 26.67 -15.27 11.56
C SER A 459 25.68 -15.70 10.47
N ASP A 460 24.43 -15.20 10.52
CA ASP A 460 23.36 -15.62 9.61
C ASP A 460 23.64 -15.18 8.17
N ASN A 461 23.21 -15.99 7.20
CA ASN A 461 23.39 -15.63 5.80
C ASN A 461 22.43 -14.50 5.38
N MET A 462 22.72 -13.85 4.25
CA MET A 462 21.95 -12.71 3.74
C MET A 462 20.43 -12.96 3.60
N ALA A 463 20.00 -14.20 3.34
CA ALA A 463 18.58 -14.54 3.29
C ALA A 463 17.95 -14.61 4.70
N GLU A 464 18.65 -15.22 5.66
CA GLU A 464 18.22 -15.36 7.06
C GLU A 464 18.13 -13.99 7.75
N LYS A 465 19.16 -13.13 7.61
CA LYS A 465 19.13 -11.76 8.11
C LYS A 465 17.93 -10.96 7.60
N LEU A 466 17.55 -11.14 6.33
CA LEU A 466 16.37 -10.49 5.75
C LEU A 466 15.04 -11.10 6.24
N LEU A 467 15.01 -12.40 6.56
CA LEU A 467 13.87 -13.05 7.21
C LEU A 467 13.66 -12.52 8.63
N SER A 468 14.73 -12.39 9.42
CA SER A 468 14.68 -11.81 10.77
C SER A 468 14.21 -10.36 10.75
N TYR A 469 14.70 -9.53 9.81
CA TYR A 469 14.18 -8.18 9.60
C TYR A 469 12.67 -8.18 9.27
N ASN A 470 12.23 -9.06 8.38
CA ASN A 470 10.81 -9.15 8.01
C ASN A 470 9.94 -9.67 9.17
N ARG A 471 10.44 -10.58 10.01
CA ARG A 471 9.80 -11.05 11.24
C ARG A 471 9.66 -9.92 12.27
N ALA A 472 10.72 -9.14 12.52
CA ALA A 472 10.66 -7.97 13.41
C ALA A 472 9.65 -6.91 12.93
N ASN A 473 9.66 -6.56 11.63
CA ASN A 473 8.65 -5.67 11.05
C ASN A 473 7.24 -6.28 11.05
N ARG A 474 7.10 -7.63 11.06
CA ARG A 474 5.80 -8.30 11.19
C ARG A 474 5.22 -8.17 12.58
N ALA A 475 6.02 -8.32 13.64
CA ALA A 475 5.58 -8.07 15.01
C ALA A 475 4.98 -6.65 15.14
N VAL A 476 5.68 -5.65 14.60
CA VAL A 476 5.18 -4.25 14.52
C VAL A 476 3.91 -4.12 13.67
N ALA A 477 3.82 -4.83 12.53
CA ALA A 477 2.64 -4.79 11.67
C ALA A 477 1.42 -5.45 12.33
N VAL A 478 1.59 -6.52 13.11
CA VAL A 478 0.55 -7.15 13.94
C VAL A 478 0.10 -6.21 15.05
N LEU A 479 1.04 -5.65 15.83
CA LEU A 479 0.76 -4.65 16.87
C LEU A 479 -0.01 -3.44 16.31
N CYS A 480 0.32 -2.98 15.11
CA CYS A 480 -0.37 -1.88 14.45
C CYS A 480 -1.69 -2.23 13.74
N ASN A 481 -2.11 -3.50 13.77
CA ASN A 481 -3.19 -4.11 12.98
C ASN A 481 -3.14 -3.75 11.48
N HIS A 482 -1.96 -3.90 10.87
CA HIS A 482 -1.73 -3.67 9.44
C HIS A 482 -1.98 -4.96 8.64
N GLN A 483 -3.26 -5.31 8.48
CA GLN A 483 -3.71 -6.48 7.71
C GLN A 483 -3.82 -6.22 6.20
N ARG A 484 -3.92 -7.30 5.42
CA ARG A 484 -4.37 -7.33 4.01
C ARG A 484 -5.13 -8.62 3.73
N ALA A 485 -6.03 -8.60 2.75
CA ALA A 485 -6.58 -9.83 2.19
C ALA A 485 -5.47 -10.68 1.52
N PRO A 486 -5.54 -12.03 1.56
CA PRO A 486 -4.65 -12.89 0.78
C PRO A 486 -4.70 -12.55 -0.71
N PRO A 487 -3.55 -12.49 -1.43
CA PRO A 487 -3.56 -12.28 -2.87
C PRO A 487 -4.33 -13.39 -3.61
N LYS A 488 -5.19 -13.04 -4.58
CA LYS A 488 -5.99 -14.03 -5.36
C LYS A 488 -5.17 -15.12 -6.06
N THR A 489 -3.87 -14.90 -6.25
CA THR A 489 -2.92 -15.83 -6.89
C THR A 489 -1.94 -16.49 -5.90
N PHE A 490 -2.15 -16.33 -4.60
CA PHE A 490 -1.21 -16.74 -3.55
C PHE A 490 -0.90 -18.24 -3.58
N GLU A 491 -1.93 -19.09 -3.50
CA GLU A 491 -1.76 -20.56 -3.46
C GLU A 491 -1.01 -21.07 -4.71
N LYS A 492 -1.35 -20.55 -5.89
CA LYS A 492 -0.63 -20.86 -7.15
C LYS A 492 0.82 -20.34 -7.11
N SER A 493 1.12 -19.26 -6.40
CA SER A 493 2.50 -18.77 -6.23
C SER A 493 3.30 -19.63 -5.25
N MET A 494 2.67 -20.16 -4.20
CA MET A 494 3.30 -21.03 -3.21
C MET A 494 3.55 -22.44 -3.77
N ALA A 495 2.58 -23.04 -4.45
CA ALA A 495 2.78 -24.31 -5.15
C ALA A 495 3.95 -24.24 -6.14
N ASN A 496 4.00 -23.19 -6.97
CA ASN A 496 5.10 -22.92 -7.91
C ASN A 496 6.47 -22.66 -7.24
N LEU A 497 6.49 -22.30 -5.94
CA LEU A 497 7.71 -22.16 -5.16
C LEU A 497 8.12 -23.49 -4.54
N GLN A 498 7.17 -24.27 -4.03
CA GLN A 498 7.41 -25.61 -3.47
C GLN A 498 7.98 -26.58 -4.51
N THR A 499 7.46 -26.59 -5.74
CA THR A 499 8.05 -27.38 -6.85
C THR A 499 9.50 -27.00 -7.14
N LYS A 500 9.88 -25.73 -6.95
CA LYS A 500 11.26 -25.26 -7.14
C LYS A 500 12.16 -25.64 -5.96
N ILE A 501 11.64 -25.60 -4.74
CA ILE A 501 12.32 -26.10 -3.54
C ILE A 501 12.65 -27.58 -3.72
N GLU A 502 11.68 -28.40 -4.14
CA GLU A 502 11.90 -29.84 -4.32
C GLU A 502 12.94 -30.12 -5.41
N SER A 503 12.86 -29.44 -6.55
CA SER A 503 13.89 -29.56 -7.58
C SER A 503 15.27 -29.00 -7.18
N CYS A 504 15.37 -28.22 -6.09
CA CYS A 504 16.65 -27.86 -5.48
C CYS A 504 17.12 -28.93 -4.47
N LYS A 505 16.20 -29.61 -3.76
CA LYS A 505 16.51 -30.78 -2.91
C LYS A 505 17.07 -31.94 -3.73
N GLU A 506 16.46 -32.26 -4.86
CA GLU A 506 16.96 -33.25 -5.83
C GLU A 506 18.40 -32.95 -6.27
N LYS A 507 18.66 -31.70 -6.70
CA LYS A 507 19.99 -31.25 -7.16
C LYS A 507 21.02 -31.26 -6.04
N LEU A 508 20.64 -30.88 -4.82
CA LEU A 508 21.52 -30.94 -3.65
C LEU A 508 21.82 -32.40 -3.26
N ALA A 509 20.83 -33.30 -3.32
CA ALA A 509 21.01 -34.72 -3.07
C ALA A 509 21.96 -35.36 -4.10
N LEU A 510 21.78 -35.04 -5.40
CA LEU A 510 22.69 -35.49 -6.45
C LEU A 510 24.12 -34.98 -6.23
N ALA A 511 24.30 -33.67 -6.03
CA ALA A 511 25.63 -33.08 -5.79
C ALA A 511 26.32 -33.68 -4.54
N LYS A 512 25.55 -34.01 -3.48
CA LYS A 512 26.06 -34.70 -2.28
C LYS A 512 26.53 -36.13 -2.58
N ARG A 513 25.83 -36.89 -3.45
CA ARG A 513 26.26 -38.23 -3.89
C ARG A 513 27.56 -38.14 -4.71
N GLU A 514 27.61 -37.24 -5.69
CA GLU A 514 28.81 -37.02 -6.51
C GLU A 514 30.03 -36.63 -5.65
N LEU A 515 29.84 -35.71 -4.69
CA LEU A 515 30.90 -35.32 -3.77
C LEU A 515 31.37 -36.49 -2.89
N LYS A 516 30.47 -37.40 -2.50
CA LYS A 516 30.85 -38.61 -1.76
C LYS A 516 31.72 -39.52 -2.63
N GLN A 517 31.26 -39.84 -3.84
CA GLN A 517 31.99 -40.69 -4.79
C GLN A 517 33.38 -40.15 -5.10
N THR A 518 33.52 -38.87 -5.49
CA THR A 518 34.83 -38.27 -5.78
C THR A 518 35.73 -38.16 -4.55
N LYS A 519 35.18 -38.09 -3.33
CA LYS A 519 35.97 -38.19 -2.08
C LYS A 519 36.45 -39.61 -1.79
N GLU A 520 35.69 -40.63 -2.18
CA GLU A 520 36.08 -42.04 -2.04
C GLU A 520 37.13 -42.41 -3.10
N GLU A 521 36.98 -41.94 -4.34
CA GLU A 521 37.97 -42.05 -5.43
C GLU A 521 39.30 -41.35 -5.12
N ALA A 522 39.26 -40.18 -4.46
CA ALA A 522 40.48 -39.44 -4.07
C ALA A 522 41.15 -39.98 -2.79
N LYS A 523 40.60 -40.99 -2.11
CA LYS A 523 41.03 -41.42 -0.79
C LYS A 523 42.34 -42.20 -0.84
N GLY A 524 43.45 -41.50 -0.55
CA GLY A 524 44.82 -42.04 -0.67
C GLY A 524 45.53 -41.68 -1.99
N SER A 525 44.88 -40.90 -2.87
CA SER A 525 45.49 -40.38 -4.09
C SER A 525 46.17 -39.03 -3.85
N SER A 526 47.38 -38.86 -4.40
CA SER A 526 48.10 -37.58 -4.42
C SER A 526 47.89 -36.78 -5.71
N ASP A 527 46.97 -37.21 -6.60
CA ASP A 527 46.69 -36.48 -7.84
C ASP A 527 46.00 -35.14 -7.59
N SER A 528 46.71 -34.06 -7.94
CA SER A 528 46.23 -32.69 -7.91
C SER A 528 44.93 -32.47 -8.72
N LYS A 529 44.69 -33.22 -9.80
CA LYS A 529 43.45 -33.10 -10.60
C LYS A 529 42.24 -33.69 -9.86
N LEU A 530 42.38 -34.86 -9.23
CA LEU A 530 41.35 -35.43 -8.36
C LEU A 530 41.04 -34.53 -7.16
N LEU A 531 42.06 -34.04 -6.44
CA LEU A 531 41.89 -33.10 -5.32
C LEU A 531 41.17 -31.80 -5.74
N THR A 532 41.56 -31.23 -6.89
CA THR A 532 40.88 -30.08 -7.50
C THR A 532 39.41 -30.37 -7.84
N THR A 533 39.10 -31.62 -8.21
CA THR A 533 37.74 -32.05 -8.57
C THR A 533 36.85 -32.24 -7.33
N VAL A 534 37.40 -32.76 -6.23
CA VAL A 534 36.73 -32.80 -4.91
C VAL A 534 36.33 -31.38 -4.47
N GLU A 535 37.24 -30.40 -4.55
CA GLU A 535 36.94 -29.02 -4.14
C GLU A 535 35.91 -28.35 -5.08
N LYS A 536 35.94 -28.63 -6.39
CA LYS A 536 34.89 -28.20 -7.33
C LYS A 536 33.51 -28.77 -6.97
N LYS A 537 33.42 -30.07 -6.65
CA LYS A 537 32.16 -30.72 -6.22
C LYS A 537 31.69 -30.19 -4.86
N LYS A 538 32.60 -29.95 -3.91
CA LYS A 538 32.30 -29.33 -2.60
C LYS A 538 31.69 -27.93 -2.76
N LYS A 539 32.30 -27.08 -3.60
CA LYS A 539 31.75 -25.76 -3.97
C LYS A 539 30.43 -25.86 -4.76
N ALA A 540 30.13 -26.98 -5.42
CA ALA A 540 28.81 -27.21 -6.03
C ALA A 540 27.75 -27.57 -4.98
N VAL A 541 28.06 -28.45 -4.02
CA VAL A 541 27.17 -28.78 -2.88
C VAL A 541 26.85 -27.53 -2.07
N GLN A 542 27.83 -26.69 -1.77
CA GLN A 542 27.63 -25.42 -1.05
C GLN A 542 26.63 -24.51 -1.78
N ARG A 543 26.87 -24.20 -3.07
CA ARG A 543 25.96 -23.33 -3.86
C ARG A 543 24.55 -23.90 -3.98
N SER A 544 24.40 -25.22 -4.10
CA SER A 544 23.08 -25.88 -4.11
C SER A 544 22.36 -25.79 -2.75
N ALA A 545 23.11 -25.82 -1.63
CA ALA A 545 22.55 -25.64 -0.29
C ALA A 545 22.14 -24.19 -0.03
N GLU A 546 22.98 -23.22 -0.39
CA GLU A 546 22.67 -21.78 -0.33
C GLU A 546 21.44 -21.43 -1.18
N GLN A 547 21.32 -22.01 -2.38
CA GLN A 547 20.14 -21.82 -3.24
C GLN A 547 18.87 -22.42 -2.63
N LEU A 548 18.95 -23.63 -2.05
CA LEU A 548 17.82 -24.28 -1.40
C LEU A 548 17.35 -23.46 -0.19
N LEU A 549 18.26 -23.14 0.72
CA LEU A 549 17.99 -22.35 1.93
C LEU A 549 17.34 -21.00 1.59
N ARG A 550 17.83 -20.31 0.56
CA ARG A 550 17.23 -19.06 0.06
C ARG A 550 15.80 -19.23 -0.47
N MET A 551 15.46 -20.38 -1.07
CA MET A 551 14.09 -20.66 -1.52
C MET A 551 13.17 -21.04 -0.36
N GLU A 552 13.65 -21.84 0.60
CA GLU A 552 12.88 -22.22 1.79
C GLU A 552 12.59 -20.99 2.66
N VAL A 553 13.59 -20.14 2.91
CA VAL A 553 13.42 -18.82 3.54
C VAL A 553 12.41 -17.94 2.79
N GLN A 554 12.44 -17.94 1.44
CA GLN A 554 11.46 -17.18 0.65
C GLN A 554 10.04 -17.75 0.76
N ALA A 555 9.87 -19.05 0.98
CA ALA A 555 8.55 -19.65 1.23
C ALA A 555 8.04 -19.27 2.62
N THR A 556 8.88 -19.39 3.64
CA THR A 556 8.59 -18.96 5.03
C THR A 556 8.18 -17.49 5.08
N ASP A 557 8.97 -16.58 4.50
CA ASP A 557 8.66 -15.14 4.46
C ASP A 557 7.33 -14.84 3.75
N ARG A 558 6.94 -15.64 2.75
CA ARG A 558 5.66 -15.47 2.04
C ARG A 558 4.46 -15.97 2.84
N GLU A 559 4.54 -17.15 3.44
CA GLU A 559 3.42 -17.74 4.19
C GLU A 559 3.17 -16.95 5.48
N GLU A 560 4.22 -16.67 6.26
CA GLU A 560 4.11 -15.89 7.49
C GLU A 560 3.58 -14.45 7.23
N ASN A 561 3.75 -13.90 6.02
CA ASN A 561 3.23 -12.58 5.63
C ASN A 561 1.93 -12.64 4.79
N LYS A 562 1.28 -13.80 4.61
CA LYS A 562 0.10 -13.98 3.72
C LYS A 562 -0.95 -12.87 3.88
N GLN A 563 -1.33 -12.58 5.13
CA GLN A 563 -2.33 -11.57 5.51
C GLN A 563 -1.76 -10.27 6.11
N ILE A 564 -0.43 -10.06 6.11
CA ILE A 564 0.21 -8.91 6.79
C ILE A 564 0.78 -7.88 5.79
N ALA A 565 0.58 -6.58 6.09
CA ALA A 565 0.94 -5.44 5.23
C ALA A 565 2.18 -4.67 5.72
N LEU A 566 3.35 -5.31 5.63
CA LEU A 566 4.67 -4.80 6.08
C LEU A 566 5.09 -3.42 5.56
N SER A 567 4.52 -2.93 4.46
CA SER A 567 4.88 -1.63 3.87
C SER A 567 4.40 -0.43 4.69
N THR A 568 3.29 -0.58 5.42
CA THR A 568 2.60 0.54 6.08
C THR A 568 3.35 1.04 7.32
N SER A 569 3.87 0.11 8.13
CA SER A 569 4.81 0.37 9.23
C SER A 569 6.10 1.00 8.70
N LYS A 570 6.75 0.32 7.74
CA LYS A 570 8.06 0.65 7.15
C LYS A 570 8.15 2.02 6.47
N LEU A 571 7.03 2.60 6.03
CA LEU A 571 7.00 3.94 5.42
C LEU A 571 6.75 5.09 6.42
N ASN A 572 6.07 4.83 7.55
CA ASN A 572 5.45 5.91 8.36
C ASN A 572 5.63 5.81 9.89
N TYR A 573 5.83 4.61 10.44
CA TYR A 573 5.81 4.36 11.89
C TYR A 573 7.15 3.88 12.46
N LEU A 574 8.04 3.38 11.62
CA LEU A 574 9.38 2.91 11.98
C LEU A 574 10.41 4.00 11.75
N ASP A 575 11.17 4.39 12.78
CA ASP A 575 12.31 5.29 12.61
C ASP A 575 13.33 4.65 11.65
N PRO A 576 13.62 5.28 10.49
CA PRO A 576 14.51 4.69 9.50
C PRO A 576 15.93 4.49 10.00
N ARG A 577 16.38 5.26 11.00
CA ARG A 577 17.74 5.16 11.56
C ARG A 577 18.00 3.82 12.24
N ILE A 578 16.98 3.23 12.87
CA ILE A 578 17.02 1.85 13.39
C ILE A 578 17.36 0.86 12.27
N THR A 579 16.73 1.03 11.10
CA THR A 579 16.98 0.18 9.94
C THR A 579 18.36 0.43 9.34
N VAL A 580 18.84 1.68 9.30
CA VAL A 580 20.18 2.01 8.79
C VAL A 580 21.28 1.45 9.70
N ALA A 581 21.19 1.66 11.01
CA ALA A 581 22.13 1.12 11.98
C ALA A 581 22.16 -0.42 11.96
N TRP A 582 20.99 -1.08 11.92
CA TRP A 582 20.93 -2.53 11.74
C TRP A 582 21.56 -3.00 10.42
N CYS A 583 21.34 -2.29 9.31
CA CYS A 583 21.97 -2.58 8.03
C CYS A 583 23.50 -2.44 8.08
N LYS A 584 24.02 -1.38 8.72
CA LYS A 584 25.46 -1.18 8.96
C LYS A 584 26.02 -2.34 9.82
N ASN A 585 25.41 -2.62 10.99
CA ASN A 585 25.87 -3.64 11.95
C ASN A 585 25.79 -5.10 11.45
N MET A 586 24.83 -5.43 10.60
CA MET A 586 24.64 -6.81 10.09
C MET A 586 25.32 -7.05 8.73
N GLU A 587 26.02 -6.05 8.19
CA GLU A 587 26.59 -6.02 6.82
C GLU A 587 25.53 -6.24 5.72
N VAL A 588 24.30 -5.77 5.94
CA VAL A 588 23.18 -5.94 5.00
C VAL A 588 23.07 -4.72 4.09
N PRO A 589 23.29 -4.85 2.76
CA PRO A 589 23.14 -3.72 1.84
C PRO A 589 21.73 -3.13 1.90
N LEU A 590 21.64 -1.83 2.17
CA LEU A 590 20.36 -1.13 2.40
C LEU A 590 19.38 -1.25 1.22
N ASP A 591 19.87 -1.52 0.00
CA ASP A 591 19.02 -1.74 -1.18
C ASP A 591 18.14 -3.01 -1.09
N LYS A 592 18.54 -3.99 -0.26
CA LYS A 592 17.75 -5.20 0.03
C LYS A 592 16.56 -4.90 0.94
N VAL A 593 16.66 -3.86 1.77
CA VAL A 593 15.66 -3.49 2.78
C VAL A 593 14.78 -2.33 2.27
N TYR A 594 15.38 -1.29 1.68
CA TYR A 594 14.72 -0.11 1.12
C TYR A 594 14.93 -0.01 -0.40
N ASN A 595 13.83 0.08 -1.16
CA ASN A 595 13.86 0.38 -2.60
C ASN A 595 14.32 1.84 -2.87
N LYS A 596 14.61 2.23 -4.14
CA LYS A 596 15.12 3.59 -4.46
C LYS A 596 14.23 4.70 -3.89
N SER A 597 12.91 4.54 -3.91
CA SER A 597 11.97 5.54 -3.38
C SER A 597 12.04 5.69 -1.85
N LEU A 598 12.22 4.59 -1.12
CA LEU A 598 12.40 4.63 0.34
C LEU A 598 13.78 5.18 0.72
N ARG A 599 14.85 4.81 0.00
CA ARG A 599 16.19 5.38 0.23
C ARG A 599 16.20 6.88 -0.04
N ALA A 600 15.52 7.35 -1.09
CA ALA A 600 15.37 8.77 -1.36
C ALA A 600 14.51 9.51 -0.32
N LYS A 601 13.47 8.88 0.25
CA LYS A 601 12.69 9.47 1.36
C LYS A 601 13.55 9.63 2.63
N PHE A 602 14.35 8.61 2.92
CA PHE A 602 15.10 8.48 4.17
C PHE A 602 16.58 8.86 4.03
N ALA A 603 16.96 9.66 3.02
CA ALA A 603 18.36 10.06 2.80
C ALA A 603 18.99 10.69 4.06
N TRP A 604 18.24 11.58 4.72
CA TRP A 604 18.59 12.17 6.02
C TRP A 604 18.99 11.13 7.09
N ALA A 605 18.31 9.98 7.10
CA ALA A 605 18.58 8.90 8.04
C ALA A 605 19.70 7.95 7.58
N VAL A 606 20.03 7.93 6.28
CA VAL A 606 21.18 7.18 5.76
C VAL A 606 22.48 7.92 6.07
N GLU A 607 22.47 9.26 6.00
CA GLU A 607 23.64 10.09 6.27
C GLU A 607 23.84 10.36 7.78
N MET A 608 22.77 10.56 8.58
CA MET A 608 22.90 10.90 10.02
C MET A 608 22.86 9.72 11.02
N ALA A 609 22.66 8.46 10.59
CA ALA A 609 22.54 7.33 11.53
C ALA A 609 23.85 6.56 11.68
N GLU A 610 24.44 6.59 12.87
CA GLU A 610 25.61 5.77 13.19
C GLU A 610 25.30 4.33 13.58
N LEU A 611 26.36 3.51 13.64
CA LEU A 611 26.33 2.09 13.98
C LEU A 611 25.62 1.82 15.32
N ASP A 612 25.82 2.71 16.29
CA ASP A 612 25.35 2.63 17.67
C ASP A 612 23.98 3.29 17.91
N PHE A 613 23.28 3.76 16.85
CA PHE A 613 22.03 4.50 17.00
C PHE A 613 20.97 3.72 17.82
N GLU A 614 20.64 4.27 18.99
CA GLU A 614 19.50 3.85 19.80
C GLU A 614 18.35 4.87 19.68
N PHE A 615 17.16 4.36 19.35
CA PHE A 615 15.92 5.13 19.28
C PHE A 615 15.48 5.55 20.68
#